data_AF-A0AAD1H427-F1
#
_entry.id   AF-A0AAD1H427-F1
#
_cell.length_a   1.000
_cell.length_b   1.000
_cell.length_c   1.000
_cell.angle_alpha   90.00
_cell.angle_beta   90.00
_cell.angle_gamma   90.00
#
_symmetry.space_group_name_H-M   'P 1'
#
loop_
_entity.id
_entity.type
_entity.pdbx_description
1 polymer ?
#
loop_
_entity_poly.entity_id
_entity_poly.type
_entity_poly.pdbx_seq_one_letter_code
_entity_poly.pdbx_strand_id
1 'polypeptide(L)'
;MAAAKREPKVVVLGGGSWGTTVASICARRGPTLQWVRSAEVAKDINENHRNTRYLGDEVVLSESLRATTDFSEAANTADVIVMGVPSHGFRDVLTELAAELRPWVPVVSLVKGLEQGTNMRMSQIVDEVLPGHPAGILAAPTSPARSPRATRPRRCWPCPTSTSPRGSQSCSAPGGFACTPPTT
;
A
#
# COMPACT_ATOMS: atom_id res chain seq x y z
N MET A 1 1.81 -34.22 -13.58
CA MET A 1 1.93 -33.80 -12.17
C MET A 1 1.83 -32.30 -12.12
N ALA A 2 0.77 -31.74 -11.54
CA ALA A 2 0.74 -30.31 -11.24
C ALA A 2 1.83 -30.03 -10.20
N ALA A 3 2.74 -29.10 -10.49
CA ALA A 3 3.72 -28.65 -9.50
C ALA A 3 3.00 -28.30 -8.20
N ALA A 4 3.44 -28.86 -7.07
CA ALA A 4 2.89 -28.51 -5.77
C ALA A 4 2.92 -26.98 -5.66
N LYS A 5 1.75 -26.34 -5.54
CA LYS A 5 1.64 -24.88 -5.43
C LYS A 5 2.36 -24.50 -4.14
N ARG A 6 3.59 -24.00 -4.28
CA ARG A 6 4.36 -23.50 -3.14
C ARG A 6 3.62 -22.30 -2.58
N GLU A 7 3.37 -22.30 -1.28
CA GLU A 7 2.73 -21.17 -0.62
C GLU A 7 3.75 -20.01 -0.59
N PRO A 8 3.49 -18.89 -1.29
CA PRO A 8 4.47 -17.83 -1.41
C PRO A 8 4.63 -17.12 -0.06
N LYS A 9 5.88 -16.98 0.39
CA LYS A 9 6.20 -16.23 1.61
C LYS A 9 6.25 -14.74 1.30
N VAL A 10 5.36 -13.98 1.93
CA VAL A 10 5.29 -12.53 1.74
C VAL A 10 6.11 -11.84 2.82
N VAL A 11 6.97 -10.91 2.40
CA VAL A 11 7.72 -10.06 3.33
C VAL A 11 7.29 -8.62 3.13
N VAL A 12 6.80 -7.99 4.20
CA VAL A 12 6.37 -6.59 4.18
C VAL A 12 7.40 -5.73 4.90
N LEU A 13 8.02 -4.79 4.18
CA LEU A 13 8.97 -3.86 4.78
C LEU A 13 8.25 -2.59 5.22
N GLY A 14 8.28 -2.30 6.53
CA GLY A 14 7.76 -1.07 7.11
C GLY A 14 6.70 -1.33 8.19
N GLY A 15 6.94 -0.76 9.38
CA GLY A 15 6.05 -0.85 10.54
C GLY A 15 4.93 0.18 10.61
N GLY A 16 4.73 0.98 9.56
CA GLY A 16 3.67 2.00 9.54
C GLY A 16 2.26 1.41 9.48
N SER A 17 1.23 2.26 9.63
CA SER A 17 -0.17 1.83 9.65
C SER A 17 -0.56 1.03 8.40
N TRP A 18 -0.18 1.50 7.20
CA TRP A 18 -0.52 0.81 5.95
C TRP A 18 0.31 -0.46 5.72
N GLY A 19 1.61 -0.44 6.01
CA GLY A 19 2.47 -1.63 5.94
C GLY A 19 1.96 -2.75 6.84
N THR A 20 1.63 -2.42 8.10
CA THR A 20 1.08 -3.37 9.07
C THR A 20 -0.30 -3.89 8.67
N THR A 21 -1.16 -3.02 8.12
CA THR A 21 -2.48 -3.43 7.61
C THR A 21 -2.33 -4.45 6.48
N VAL A 22 -1.46 -4.19 5.50
CA VAL A 22 -1.22 -5.12 4.38
C VAL A 22 -0.57 -6.41 4.87
N ALA A 23 0.39 -6.34 5.80
CA ALA A 23 1.00 -7.52 6.40
C ALA A 23 -0.05 -8.42 7.08
N SER A 24 -0.96 -7.84 7.86
CA SER A 24 -2.08 -8.57 8.47
C SER A 24 -3.04 -9.17 7.44
N ILE A 25 -3.30 -8.48 6.32
CA ILE A 25 -4.12 -9.02 5.21
C ILE A 25 -3.44 -10.23 4.55
N CYS A 26 -2.14 -10.14 4.29
CA CYS A 26 -1.35 -11.23 3.71
C CYS A 26 -1.28 -12.43 4.65
N ALA A 27 -1.10 -12.19 5.95
CA ALA A 27 -0.98 -13.24 6.97
C ALA A 27 -2.23 -14.13 7.08
N ARG A 28 -3.41 -13.62 6.70
CA ARG A 28 -4.64 -14.43 6.62
C ARG A 28 -4.67 -15.44 5.47
N ARG A 29 -3.77 -15.31 4.49
CA ARG A 29 -3.73 -16.14 3.27
C ARG A 29 -2.47 -16.97 3.14
N GLY A 30 -1.45 -16.71 3.94
CA GLY A 30 -0.22 -17.49 3.95
C GLY A 30 0.88 -16.87 4.80
N PRO A 31 2.05 -17.53 4.87
CA PRO A 31 3.18 -17.10 5.69
C PRO A 31 3.61 -15.68 5.36
N THR A 32 3.52 -14.80 6.37
CA THR A 32 3.87 -13.39 6.22
C THR A 32 4.81 -12.95 7.33
N LEU A 33 5.89 -12.29 6.95
CA LEU A 33 6.87 -11.69 7.85
C LEU A 33 6.89 -10.18 7.61
N GLN A 34 6.79 -9.39 8.68
CA GLN A 34 6.89 -7.94 8.61
C GLN A 34 8.23 -7.48 9.17
N TRP A 35 9.01 -6.76 8.37
CA TRP A 35 10.18 -6.07 8.89
C TRP A 35 9.76 -4.71 9.47
N VAL A 36 10.19 -4.44 10.70
CA VAL A 36 9.97 -3.17 11.39
C VAL A 36 11.29 -2.68 11.99
N ARG A 37 11.48 -1.35 12.01
CA ARG A 37 12.73 -0.75 12.54
C ARG A 37 12.84 -0.81 14.06
N SER A 38 11.71 -0.72 14.78
CA SER A 38 11.70 -0.68 16.24
C SER A 38 11.47 -2.08 16.82
N ALA A 39 12.37 -2.51 17.70
CA ALA A 39 12.24 -3.77 18.44
C ALA A 39 10.98 -3.80 19.32
N GLU A 40 10.55 -2.65 19.86
CA GLU A 40 9.31 -2.54 20.64
C GLU A 40 8.08 -2.85 19.77
N VAL A 41 8.05 -2.33 18.54
CA VAL A 41 6.96 -2.62 17.59
C VAL A 41 7.00 -4.09 17.16
N ALA A 42 8.19 -4.66 16.95
CA ALA A 42 8.31 -6.08 16.62
C ALA A 42 7.77 -6.96 17.76
N LYS A 43 8.10 -6.61 19.01
CA LYS A 43 7.63 -7.29 20.21
C LYS A 43 6.11 -7.19 20.35
N ASP A 44 5.54 -6.00 20.17
CA ASP A 44 4.08 -5.79 20.24
C ASP A 44 3.32 -6.63 19.19
N ILE A 45 3.86 -6.72 17.97
CA ILE A 45 3.26 -7.55 16.91
C ILE A 45 3.36 -9.05 17.25
N ASN A 46 4.50 -9.49 17.79
CA ASN A 46 4.74 -10.91 18.06
C ASN A 46 4.05 -11.43 19.32
N GLU A 47 3.96 -10.61 20.37
CA GLU A 47 3.42 -11.02 21.67
C GLU A 47 1.95 -10.65 21.84
N ASN A 48 1.56 -9.44 21.40
CA ASN A 48 0.21 -8.92 21.61
C ASN A 48 -0.64 -8.98 20.34
N HIS A 49 -0.06 -9.37 19.19
CA HIS A 49 -0.68 -9.28 17.87
C HIS A 49 -1.26 -7.89 17.60
N ARG A 50 -0.49 -6.85 17.96
CA ARG A 50 -0.89 -5.45 17.84
C ARG A 50 0.25 -4.59 17.31
N ASN A 51 -0.11 -3.40 16.84
CA ASN A 51 0.84 -2.34 16.58
C ASN A 51 0.26 -1.05 17.17
N THR A 52 0.27 -0.97 18.49
CA THR A 52 -0.36 0.12 19.25
C THR A 52 0.19 1.48 18.81
N ARG A 53 1.50 1.54 18.47
CA ARG A 53 2.15 2.78 18.02
C ARG A 53 1.51 3.40 16.77
N TYR A 54 1.10 2.58 15.80
CA TYR A 54 0.65 3.08 14.49
C TYR A 54 -0.84 2.84 14.21
N LEU A 55 -1.47 1.88 14.88
CA LEU A 55 -2.87 1.50 14.68
C LEU A 55 -3.74 1.70 15.94
N GLY A 56 -3.13 2.03 17.10
CA GLY A 56 -3.81 2.15 18.38
C GLY A 56 -4.19 0.80 18.99
N ASP A 57 -4.81 0.83 20.17
CA ASP A 57 -5.11 -0.35 20.98
C ASP A 57 -6.34 -1.15 20.51
N GLU A 58 -7.12 -0.63 19.56
CA GLU A 58 -8.37 -1.26 19.12
C GLU A 58 -8.15 -2.30 18.01
N VAL A 59 -7.05 -2.19 17.25
CA VAL A 59 -6.80 -3.04 16.08
C VAL A 59 -6.03 -4.29 16.47
N VAL A 60 -6.62 -5.45 16.19
CA VAL A 60 -5.98 -6.78 16.35
C VAL A 60 -5.44 -7.25 15.00
N LEU A 61 -4.19 -7.74 14.99
CA LEU A 61 -3.51 -8.29 13.82
C LEU A 61 -3.73 -9.81 13.72
N SER A 62 -3.44 -10.38 12.56
CA SER A 62 -3.50 -11.83 12.37
C SER A 62 -2.50 -12.53 13.31
N GLU A 63 -2.93 -13.58 14.01
CA GLU A 63 -2.05 -14.36 14.90
C GLU A 63 -0.88 -15.03 14.16
N SER A 64 -1.07 -15.30 12.87
CA SER A 64 -0.05 -15.84 11.97
C SER A 64 0.99 -14.80 11.50
N LEU A 65 0.78 -13.52 11.78
CA LEU A 65 1.73 -12.47 11.41
C LEU A 65 2.90 -12.47 12.38
N ARG A 66 4.12 -12.54 11.85
CA ARG A 66 5.35 -12.37 12.61
C ARG A 66 6.06 -11.09 12.20
N ALA A 67 6.69 -10.42 13.15
CA ALA A 67 7.55 -9.28 12.92
C ALA A 67 9.02 -9.60 13.22
N THR A 68 9.92 -8.97 12.48
CA THR A 68 11.38 -9.03 12.70
C THR A 68 12.00 -7.65 12.56
N THR A 69 13.16 -7.47 13.18
CA THR A 69 14.05 -6.32 12.97
C THR A 69 15.25 -6.68 12.11
N ASP A 70 15.45 -7.96 11.78
CA ASP A 70 16.59 -8.47 11.03
C ASP A 70 16.31 -8.45 9.51
N PHE A 71 17.14 -7.71 8.77
CA PHE A 71 17.07 -7.66 7.32
C PHE A 71 17.46 -8.97 6.65
N SER A 72 18.43 -9.69 7.23
CA SER A 72 18.91 -10.97 6.73
C SER A 72 17.77 -11.97 6.71
N GLU A 73 17.02 -12.04 7.81
CA GLU A 73 15.83 -12.88 7.91
C GLU A 73 14.75 -12.47 6.89
N ALA A 74 14.52 -11.17 6.73
CA ALA A 74 13.55 -10.63 5.78
C ALA A 74 13.92 -10.98 4.32
N ALA A 75 15.18 -10.78 3.92
CA ALA A 75 15.65 -11.05 2.56
C ALA A 75 15.61 -12.55 2.22
N ASN A 76 16.07 -13.41 3.14
CA ASN A 76 16.14 -14.84 2.92
C ASN A 76 14.76 -15.52 2.92
N THR A 77 13.77 -14.93 3.61
CA THR A 77 12.40 -15.45 3.69
C THR A 77 11.56 -15.05 2.47
N ALA A 78 11.83 -13.92 1.84
CA ALA A 78 10.95 -13.30 0.85
C ALA A 78 10.86 -14.09 -0.46
N ASP A 79 9.68 -14.60 -0.79
CA ASP A 79 9.32 -14.97 -2.17
C ASP A 79 8.67 -13.77 -2.91
N VAL A 80 8.08 -12.82 -2.17
CA VAL A 80 7.58 -11.53 -2.66
C VAL A 80 7.85 -10.46 -1.60
N ILE A 81 8.35 -9.29 -2.03
CA ILE A 81 8.54 -8.13 -1.16
C ILE A 81 7.41 -7.13 -1.37
N VAL A 82 6.88 -6.61 -0.28
CA VAL A 82 5.93 -5.50 -0.28
C VAL A 82 6.54 -4.32 0.46
N MET A 83 6.75 -3.20 -0.23
CA MET A 83 7.35 -2.00 0.32
C MET A 83 6.26 -1.08 0.90
N GLY A 84 6.19 -1.00 2.22
CA GLY A 84 5.34 -0.11 3.00
C GLY A 84 6.09 1.03 3.71
N VAL A 85 7.34 1.28 3.32
CA VAL A 85 8.20 2.36 3.87
C VAL A 85 7.90 3.70 3.18
N PRO A 86 7.83 4.83 3.90
CA PRO A 86 7.67 6.15 3.26
C PRO A 86 8.73 6.43 2.19
N SER A 87 8.41 7.27 1.20
CA SER A 87 9.28 7.53 0.03
C SER A 87 10.69 8.02 0.40
N HIS A 88 10.85 8.79 1.47
CA HIS A 88 12.15 9.31 1.92
C HIS A 88 13.10 8.23 2.46
N GLY A 89 12.58 7.10 2.94
CA GLY A 89 13.39 5.99 3.46
C GLY A 89 13.38 4.77 2.54
N PHE A 90 12.76 4.87 1.35
CA PHE A 90 12.55 3.73 0.46
C PHE A 90 13.87 3.20 -0.09
N ARG A 91 14.73 4.09 -0.59
CA ARG A 91 16.03 3.71 -1.16
C ARG A 91 16.94 3.06 -0.13
N ASP A 92 17.07 3.65 1.06
CA ASP A 92 17.97 3.13 2.10
C ASP A 92 17.59 1.71 2.50
N VAL A 93 16.31 1.49 2.79
CA VAL A 93 15.78 0.17 3.15
C VAL A 93 15.96 -0.83 2.01
N LEU A 94 15.74 -0.41 0.76
CA LEU A 94 15.90 -1.28 -0.38
C LEU A 94 17.37 -1.66 -0.62
N THR A 95 18.29 -0.72 -0.38
CA THR A 95 19.74 -0.93 -0.54
C THR A 95 20.26 -1.91 0.49
N GLU A 96 19.81 -1.79 1.75
CA GLU A 96 20.16 -2.72 2.82
C GLU A 96 19.67 -4.14 2.51
N LEU A 97 18.42 -4.26 2.03
CA LEU A 97 17.86 -5.54 1.62
C LEU A 97 18.57 -6.15 0.40
N ALA A 98 19.04 -5.32 -0.53
CA ALA A 98 19.67 -5.76 -1.78
C ALA A 98 20.94 -6.58 -1.58
N ALA A 99 21.64 -6.40 -0.45
CA ALA A 99 22.86 -7.14 -0.12
C ALA A 99 22.63 -8.66 -0.02
N GLU A 100 21.43 -9.09 0.36
CA GLU A 100 21.11 -10.49 0.64
C GLU A 100 19.92 -11.03 -0.16
N LEU A 101 19.27 -10.17 -0.96
CA LEU A 101 18.07 -10.55 -1.66
C LEU A 101 18.37 -11.52 -2.81
N ARG A 102 17.61 -12.62 -2.84
CA ARG A 102 17.69 -13.61 -3.91
C ARG A 102 17.28 -12.99 -5.25
N PRO A 103 17.94 -13.32 -6.37
CA PRO A 103 17.57 -12.83 -7.68
C PRO A 103 16.09 -13.09 -8.03
N TRP A 104 15.50 -12.22 -8.84
CA TRP A 104 14.13 -12.35 -9.37
C TRP A 104 12.99 -12.24 -8.35
N VAL A 105 13.26 -11.97 -7.07
CA VAL A 105 12.18 -11.71 -6.10
C VAL A 105 11.44 -10.43 -6.48
N PRO A 106 10.12 -10.49 -6.77
CA PRO A 106 9.35 -9.32 -7.17
C PRO A 106 9.15 -8.36 -5.99
N VAL A 107 9.18 -7.07 -6.30
CA VAL A 107 9.00 -5.97 -5.33
C VAL A 107 7.73 -5.20 -5.66
N VAL A 108 6.78 -5.14 -4.72
CA VAL A 108 5.52 -4.42 -4.87
C VAL A 108 5.53 -3.18 -3.98
N SER A 109 5.51 -2.00 -4.60
CA SER A 109 5.44 -0.74 -3.86
C SER A 109 4.01 -0.36 -3.48
N LEU A 110 3.79 -0.05 -2.20
CA LEU A 110 2.55 0.55 -1.67
C LEU A 110 2.61 2.08 -1.63
N VAL A 111 3.76 2.65 -1.99
CA VAL A 111 4.13 4.03 -1.66
C VAL A 111 3.69 4.95 -2.78
N LYS A 112 2.92 5.97 -2.42
CA LYS A 112 2.60 7.09 -3.30
C LYS A 112 3.62 8.19 -3.08
N GLY A 113 4.45 8.47 -4.08
CA GLY A 113 5.41 9.57 -3.99
C GLY A 113 6.59 9.41 -4.96
N LEU A 114 7.41 10.47 -4.98
CA LEU A 114 8.72 10.49 -5.63
C LEU A 114 9.80 10.64 -4.56
N GLU A 115 11.00 10.16 -4.87
CA GLU A 115 12.18 10.43 -4.06
C GLU A 115 12.54 11.92 -4.12
N GLN A 116 12.84 12.49 -2.95
CA GLN A 116 13.25 13.89 -2.84
C GLN A 116 14.66 14.05 -3.41
N GLY A 117 14.89 15.12 -4.18
CA GLY A 117 16.16 15.39 -4.85
C GLY A 117 16.25 14.78 -6.25
N THR A 118 15.92 13.50 -6.42
CA THR A 118 16.02 12.82 -7.72
C THR A 118 14.74 12.87 -8.56
N ASN A 119 13.59 13.11 -7.92
CA ASN A 119 12.26 13.03 -8.55
C ASN A 119 11.95 11.66 -9.18
N MET A 120 12.66 10.60 -8.78
CA MET A 120 12.42 9.26 -9.30
C MET A 120 11.18 8.62 -8.71
N ARG A 121 10.45 7.87 -9.55
CA ARG A 121 9.34 7.02 -9.12
C ARG A 121 9.88 5.82 -8.37
N MET A 122 9.10 5.29 -7.42
CA MET A 122 9.50 4.13 -6.62
C MET A 122 9.88 2.91 -7.47
N SER A 123 9.21 2.69 -8.62
CA SER A 123 9.59 1.62 -9.56
C SER A 123 10.96 1.85 -10.19
N GLN A 124 11.32 3.09 -10.52
CA GLN A 124 12.64 3.43 -11.08
C GLN A 124 13.74 3.22 -10.04
N ILE A 125 13.45 3.51 -8.76
CA ILE A 125 14.38 3.23 -7.66
C ILE A 125 14.57 1.71 -7.50
N VAL A 126 13.51 0.91 -7.65
CA VAL A 126 13.64 -0.55 -7.65
C VAL A 126 14.53 -1.02 -8.79
N ASP A 127 14.32 -0.53 -10.02
CA ASP A 127 15.14 -0.91 -11.17
C ASP A 127 16.62 -0.51 -11.00
N GLU A 128 16.89 0.60 -10.33
CA GLU A 128 18.24 1.10 -10.06
C GLU A 128 18.97 0.32 -8.96
N VAL A 129 18.27 0.05 -7.84
CA VAL A 129 18.87 -0.61 -6.66
C VAL A 129 18.88 -2.14 -6.81
N LEU A 130 17.87 -2.71 -7.49
CA LEU A 130 17.66 -4.14 -7.67
C LEU A 130 17.48 -4.48 -9.16
N PRO A 131 18.54 -4.34 -9.98
CA PRO A 131 18.45 -4.62 -11.41
C PRO A 131 18.05 -6.08 -11.67
N GLY A 132 17.03 -6.27 -12.50
CA GLY A 132 16.50 -7.61 -12.85
C GLY A 132 15.38 -8.12 -11.93
N HIS A 133 14.96 -7.35 -10.93
CA HIS A 133 13.81 -7.68 -10.09
C HIS A 133 12.51 -7.08 -10.67
N PRO A 134 11.44 -7.87 -10.82
CA PRO A 134 10.16 -7.32 -11.28
C PRO A 134 9.59 -6.30 -10.28
N ALA A 135 9.36 -5.07 -10.74
CA ALA A 135 8.74 -4.01 -9.95
C ALA A 135 7.22 -3.90 -10.23
N GLY A 136 6.42 -3.94 -9.17
CA GLY A 136 4.97 -3.72 -9.20
C GLY A 136 4.55 -2.54 -8.32
N ILE A 137 3.39 -1.95 -8.61
CA ILE A 137 2.82 -0.87 -7.79
C ILE A 137 1.39 -1.26 -7.43
N LEU A 138 1.06 -1.19 -6.14
CA LEU A 138 -0.31 -1.33 -5.66
C LEU A 138 -0.86 0.06 -5.31
N ALA A 139 -1.54 0.67 -6.28
CA ALA A 139 -2.23 1.93 -6.08
C ALA A 139 -3.74 1.69 -5.90
N ALA A 140 -4.23 1.93 -4.68
CA ALA A 140 -5.65 2.03 -4.39
C ALA A 140 -6.00 3.46 -3.92
N PRO A 141 -7.23 3.96 -4.10
CA PRO A 141 -7.69 5.19 -3.46
C PRO A 141 -7.80 4.97 -1.94
N THR A 142 -6.67 5.08 -1.26
CA THR A 142 -6.55 5.03 0.20
C THR A 142 -6.53 6.46 0.72
N SER A 143 -7.63 6.90 1.34
CA SER A 143 -7.62 8.11 2.16
C SER A 143 -6.89 7.77 3.47
N PRO A 144 -5.91 8.58 3.93
CA PRO A 144 -5.51 8.52 5.33
C PRO A 144 -6.76 8.82 6.18
N ALA A 145 -6.94 8.06 7.26
CA ALA A 145 -8.01 8.16 8.25
C ALA A 145 -9.01 9.32 8.05
N ARG A 146 -10.26 8.96 7.77
CA ARG A 146 -11.45 9.84 7.75
C ARG A 146 -11.39 10.87 8.89
N SER A 147 -11.09 12.13 8.57
CA SER A 147 -11.49 13.26 9.42
C SER A 147 -13.02 13.21 9.56
N PRO A 148 -13.61 13.24 10.77
CA PRO A 148 -15.06 13.14 10.93
C PRO A 148 -15.86 14.35 10.41
N ARG A 149 -15.25 15.37 9.79
CA ARG A 149 -15.99 16.54 9.28
C ARG A 149 -15.46 17.03 7.94
N ALA A 150 -16.04 16.50 6.87
CA ALA A 150 -16.19 17.23 5.62
C ALA A 150 -17.30 16.58 4.79
N THR A 151 -18.56 16.77 5.20
CA THR A 151 -19.68 16.76 4.23
C THR A 151 -19.50 17.98 3.33
N ARG A 152 -18.59 17.90 2.37
CA ARG A 152 -18.60 18.79 1.21
C ARG A 152 -19.51 18.14 0.16
N PRO A 153 -20.63 18.77 -0.22
CA PRO A 153 -21.42 18.25 -1.32
C PRO A 153 -20.54 18.21 -2.56
N ARG A 154 -20.62 17.10 -3.30
CA ARG A 154 -19.90 16.91 -4.56
C ARG A 154 -20.18 18.10 -5.46
N ARG A 155 -19.15 18.89 -5.77
CA ARG A 155 -19.26 19.99 -6.72
C ARG A 155 -19.46 19.36 -8.10
N CYS A 156 -20.67 19.43 -8.63
CA CYS A 156 -20.91 19.13 -10.04
C CYS A 156 -20.05 20.07 -10.87
N TRP A 157 -19.28 19.50 -11.80
CA TRP A 157 -18.56 20.25 -12.81
C TRP A 157 -19.58 21.05 -13.63
N PRO A 158 -19.37 22.35 -13.90
CA PRO A 158 -20.26 23.10 -14.76
C PRO A 158 -20.22 22.50 -16.18
N CYS A 159 -21.35 21.96 -16.61
CA CYS A 159 -21.56 21.53 -17.99
C CYS A 159 -21.67 22.79 -18.87
N PRO A 160 -20.88 22.95 -19.94
CA PRO A 160 -21.01 24.09 -20.84
C PRO A 160 -22.37 24.01 -21.57
N THR A 161 -23.28 24.93 -21.27
CA THR A 161 -24.58 25.02 -21.96
C THR A 161 -24.39 25.60 -23.36
N SER A 162 -24.50 24.76 -24.40
CA SER A 162 -24.80 25.23 -25.76
C SER A 162 -26.30 25.41 -25.92
N THR A 163 -26.75 26.64 -26.16
CA THR A 163 -28.15 26.99 -26.40
C THR A 163 -28.58 26.56 -27.82
N SER A 164 -29.62 25.73 -27.90
CA SER A 164 -30.36 25.40 -29.13
C SER A 164 -31.78 25.99 -29.03
N PRO A 165 -32.39 26.56 -30.09
CA PRO A 165 -33.65 27.31 -30.00
C PRO A 165 -34.92 26.46 -29.95
N ARG A 166 -34.83 25.13 -29.76
CA ARG A 166 -36.00 24.26 -29.69
C ARG A 166 -36.05 23.54 -28.36
N GLY A 167 -37.06 23.90 -27.55
CA GLY A 167 -37.27 23.41 -26.20
C GLY A 167 -37.41 21.89 -26.13
N SER A 168 -36.32 21.22 -25.76
CA SER A 168 -36.29 20.00 -24.97
C SER A 168 -34.84 19.80 -24.50
N GLN A 169 -34.60 19.96 -23.20
CA GLN A 169 -33.29 19.66 -22.60
C GLN A 169 -33.30 18.18 -22.20
N SER A 170 -32.49 17.36 -22.86
CA SER A 170 -32.08 16.07 -22.30
C SER A 170 -30.57 16.08 -22.10
N CYS A 171 -30.15 16.07 -20.83
CA CYS A 171 -28.78 15.81 -20.43
C CYS A 171 -28.69 14.33 -20.10
N SER A 172 -28.27 13.51 -21.05
CA SER A 172 -27.92 12.11 -20.81
C SER A 172 -26.43 12.03 -20.43
N ALA A 173 -26.14 11.85 -19.15
CA ALA A 173 -24.83 11.37 -18.71
C ALA A 173 -24.74 9.86 -19.00
N PRO A 174 -23.56 9.32 -19.37
CA PRO A 174 -23.37 7.88 -19.38
C PRO A 174 -23.40 7.38 -17.92
N GLY A 175 -24.44 6.63 -17.58
CA GLY A 175 -24.64 6.07 -16.25
C GLY A 175 -25.67 6.80 -15.37
N GLY A 176 -26.90 7.00 -15.86
CA GLY A 176 -28.13 6.84 -15.07
C GLY A 176 -28.32 7.56 -13.73
N PHE A 177 -27.57 8.61 -13.39
CA PHE A 177 -27.77 9.37 -12.15
C PHE A 177 -28.40 10.73 -12.44
N ALA A 178 -29.66 10.88 -12.03
CA ALA A 178 -30.38 12.15 -12.07
C ALA A 178 -29.93 13.05 -10.91
N CYS A 179 -29.42 14.24 -11.22
CA CYS A 179 -29.25 15.31 -10.24
C CYS A 179 -30.57 16.09 -10.13
N THR A 180 -31.25 16.03 -8.98
CA THR A 180 -32.33 16.97 -8.68
C THR A 180 -31.74 18.32 -8.25
N PRO A 181 -32.26 19.45 -8.77
CA PRO A 181 -31.83 20.77 -8.33
C PRO A 181 -32.32 21.05 -6.90
N PRO A 182 -31.59 21.85 -6.10
CA PRO A 182 -32.08 22.29 -4.79
C PRO A 182 -33.28 23.23 -4.99
N THR A 183 -34.37 22.94 -4.29
CA THR A 183 -35.50 23.85 -4.12
C THR A 183 -35.06 25.04 -3.28
N THR A 184 -35.45 26.24 -3.71
CA THR A 184 -35.20 27.53 -3.07
C THR A 184 -35.73 27.60 -1.64
#